data_AF-A0A392MU31-F1
#
_entry.id   AF-A0A392MU31-F1
#
_cell.length_a   1.000
_cell.length_b   1.000
_cell.length_c   1.000
_cell.angle_alpha   90.00
_cell.angle_beta   90.00
_cell.angle_gamma   90.00
#
_symmetry.space_group_name_H-M   'P 1'
#
loop_
_entity.id
_entity.type
_entity.pdbx_description
1 polymer ?
#
loop_
_entity_poly.entity_id
_entity_poly.type
_entity_poly.pdbx_seq_one_letter_code
_entity_poly.pdbx_strand_id
1 'polypeptide(L)'
;MTGKIPEELASIPILEIVDLSNNKFNGPIPEKFGSSSSLHLLNVSFNNISGSIPNAKTFKLMNNSAFVGNSELCGAPLRPCFERVGIFGSKGTWKLTHILLLSVGLLIILLVLAFGILHFRKGFKSQWKMVSFVGLPRFTANDVLTSFSIVATEHTHIPSPSTIVTKTVLPTGITVLVKKIEWENRSINGVSEFIMRLGNARHKNLIRLLGFCHNQQLVYLLYDYLPNGNLAEKIGMKWDWAAKFRTVVGIARGLCFLHHECYPAIPHGDLKSSNIVFDENMEPHLAEFGFKQVLQLRNGASPTKTMQETGMTKVCAASVRMN
;
A
#
# COMPACT_ATOMS: atom_id res chain seq x y z
N MET A 1 -9.68 76.72 -22.95
CA MET A 1 -8.97 76.90 -21.65
C MET A 1 -8.47 75.55 -21.14
N THR A 2 -7.38 75.52 -20.36
CA THR A 2 -6.75 74.30 -19.80
C THR A 2 -6.44 74.50 -18.33
N GLY A 3 -6.37 73.42 -17.54
CA GLY A 3 -5.99 73.47 -16.12
C GLY A 3 -7.09 72.92 -15.20
N LYS A 4 -6.95 73.13 -13.88
CA LYS A 4 -7.97 72.75 -12.90
C LYS A 4 -9.02 73.84 -12.74
N ILE A 5 -10.23 73.47 -12.35
CA ILE A 5 -11.25 74.44 -11.97
C ILE A 5 -10.86 75.02 -10.59
N PRO A 6 -10.62 76.33 -10.47
CA PRO A 6 -10.23 76.96 -9.21
C PRO A 6 -11.36 76.88 -8.17
N GLU A 7 -11.02 76.61 -6.91
CA GLU A 7 -11.99 76.56 -5.82
C GLU A 7 -12.59 77.94 -5.52
N GLU A 8 -11.85 79.00 -5.84
CA GLU A 8 -12.24 80.39 -5.65
C GLU A 8 -13.48 80.73 -6.49
N LEU A 9 -13.64 80.12 -7.66
CA LEU A 9 -14.83 80.29 -8.50
C LEU A 9 -16.10 79.82 -7.79
N ALA A 10 -16.01 78.73 -7.01
CA ALA A 10 -17.13 78.23 -6.21
C ALA A 10 -17.47 79.12 -4.99
N SER A 11 -16.61 80.09 -4.67
CA SER A 11 -16.76 80.96 -3.49
C SER A 11 -17.45 82.29 -3.80
N ILE A 12 -17.86 82.52 -5.06
CA ILE A 12 -18.54 83.74 -5.48
C ILE A 12 -20.04 83.65 -5.11
N PRO A 13 -20.58 84.58 -4.30
CA PRO A 13 -21.92 84.44 -3.71
C PRO A 13 -23.07 84.60 -4.70
N ILE A 14 -22.85 85.21 -5.86
CA ILE A 14 -23.88 85.51 -6.88
C ILE A 14 -23.85 84.56 -8.09
N LEU A 15 -23.09 83.47 -8.00
CA LEU A 15 -22.80 82.63 -9.16
C LEU A 15 -23.94 81.63 -9.41
N GLU A 16 -24.83 81.97 -10.33
CA GLU A 16 -26.01 81.16 -10.66
C GLU A 16 -25.78 80.12 -11.76
N ILE A 17 -25.11 80.53 -12.85
CA ILE A 17 -24.86 79.68 -14.02
C ILE A 17 -23.38 79.74 -14.37
N VAL A 18 -22.78 78.57 -14.50
CA VAL A 18 -21.37 78.39 -14.85
C VAL A 18 -21.29 77.41 -16.02
N ASP A 19 -20.96 77.91 -17.21
CA ASP A 19 -20.70 77.06 -18.37
C ASP A 19 -19.21 77.02 -18.69
N LEU A 20 -18.62 75.85 -18.46
CA LEU A 20 -17.22 75.51 -18.75
C LEU A 20 -17.13 74.44 -19.83
N SER A 21 -18.22 74.14 -20.54
CA SER A 21 -18.26 73.06 -21.52
C SER A 21 -17.30 73.27 -22.68
N ASN A 22 -16.91 72.18 -23.35
CA ASN A 22 -16.05 72.21 -24.55
C ASN A 22 -14.69 72.88 -24.31
N ASN A 23 -14.07 72.55 -23.19
CA ASN A 23 -12.74 73.03 -22.82
C ASN A 23 -11.79 71.84 -22.56
N LYS A 24 -10.61 72.11 -22.02
CA LYS A 24 -9.60 71.10 -21.65
C LYS A 24 -9.30 71.16 -20.15
N PHE A 25 -10.31 71.44 -19.33
CA PHE A 25 -10.17 71.41 -17.87
C PHE A 25 -9.94 69.97 -17.38
N ASN A 26 -9.17 69.81 -16.31
CA ASN A 26 -8.81 68.52 -15.73
C ASN A 26 -8.90 68.53 -14.19
N GLY A 27 -8.74 67.36 -13.59
CA GLY A 27 -8.89 67.18 -12.14
C GLY A 27 -10.36 67.06 -11.71
N PRO A 28 -10.63 67.03 -10.39
CA PRO A 28 -11.97 66.87 -9.85
C PRO A 28 -12.81 68.15 -9.90
N ILE A 29 -14.13 67.99 -9.83
CA ILE A 29 -15.06 69.10 -9.58
C ILE A 29 -14.88 69.55 -8.13
N PRO A 30 -14.57 70.84 -7.86
CA PRO A 30 -14.42 71.34 -6.49
C PRO A 30 -15.68 71.12 -5.65
N GLU A 31 -15.54 70.53 -4.46
CA GLU A 31 -16.67 70.22 -3.57
C GLU A 31 -17.46 71.48 -3.16
N LYS A 32 -16.77 72.63 -3.08
CA LYS A 32 -17.37 73.94 -2.72
C LYS A 32 -18.53 74.35 -3.64
N PHE A 33 -18.55 73.93 -4.90
CA PHE A 33 -19.70 74.20 -5.79
C PHE A 33 -20.98 73.54 -5.27
N GLY A 34 -20.87 72.43 -4.53
CA GLY A 34 -22.00 71.79 -3.87
C GLY A 34 -22.51 72.54 -2.63
N SER A 35 -21.69 73.45 -2.08
CA SER A 35 -22.05 74.31 -0.93
C SER A 35 -22.55 75.70 -1.35
N SER A 36 -22.49 76.05 -2.64
CA SER A 36 -23.02 77.32 -3.12
C SER A 36 -24.55 77.34 -3.04
N SER A 37 -25.10 78.38 -2.41
CA SER A 37 -26.54 78.58 -2.27
C SER A 37 -27.22 79.19 -3.50
N SER A 38 -26.45 79.84 -4.38
CA SER A 38 -26.96 80.53 -5.57
C SER A 38 -26.79 79.72 -6.86
N LEU A 39 -25.93 78.69 -6.86
CA LEU A 39 -25.62 77.93 -8.07
C LEU A 39 -26.80 77.05 -8.51
N HIS A 40 -27.30 77.32 -9.71
CA HIS A 40 -28.38 76.58 -10.36
C HIS A 40 -27.86 75.61 -11.42
N LEU A 41 -26.81 75.99 -12.18
CA LEU A 41 -26.26 75.16 -13.25
C LEU A 41 -24.73 75.23 -13.30
N LEU A 42 -24.07 74.07 -13.28
CA LEU A 42 -22.65 73.92 -13.60
C LEU A 42 -22.52 72.95 -14.79
N ASN A 43 -22.21 73.48 -15.97
CA ASN A 43 -21.94 72.69 -17.17
C ASN A 43 -20.43 72.48 -17.35
N VAL A 44 -19.95 71.27 -17.13
CA VAL A 44 -18.55 70.86 -17.32
C VAL A 44 -18.41 69.80 -18.42
N SER A 45 -19.42 69.69 -19.29
CA SER A 45 -19.44 68.68 -20.34
C SER A 45 -18.30 68.85 -21.34
N PHE A 46 -17.86 67.75 -21.95
CA PHE A 46 -16.81 67.73 -22.97
C PHE A 46 -15.51 68.43 -22.49
N ASN A 47 -14.98 67.95 -21.36
CA ASN A 47 -13.69 68.32 -20.78
C ASN A 47 -12.89 67.04 -20.44
N ASN A 48 -11.81 67.17 -19.66
CA ASN A 48 -11.00 66.07 -19.16
C ASN A 48 -11.08 65.93 -17.62
N ILE A 49 -12.26 66.20 -17.06
CA ILE A 49 -12.56 66.12 -15.63
C ILE A 49 -12.55 64.66 -15.15
N SER A 50 -12.02 64.43 -13.95
CA SER A 50 -11.77 63.11 -13.39
C SER A 50 -12.31 62.98 -11.96
N GLY A 51 -12.72 61.78 -11.54
CA GLY A 51 -13.13 61.50 -10.15
C GLY A 51 -14.66 61.44 -9.98
N SER A 52 -15.12 61.53 -8.73
CA SER A 52 -16.55 61.48 -8.42
C SER A 52 -17.20 62.86 -8.41
N ILE A 53 -18.39 62.99 -8.99
CA ILE A 53 -19.27 64.16 -8.80
C ILE A 53 -19.58 64.26 -7.30
N PRO A 54 -19.31 65.41 -6.64
CA PRO A 54 -19.53 65.56 -5.21
C PRO A 54 -20.98 65.26 -4.84
N ASN A 55 -21.19 64.59 -3.70
CA ASN A 55 -22.51 64.15 -3.26
C ASN A 55 -23.34 65.29 -2.62
N ALA A 56 -23.48 66.42 -3.32
CA ALA A 56 -24.33 67.53 -2.92
C ALA A 56 -25.67 67.49 -3.65
N LYS A 57 -26.73 67.97 -2.98
CA LYS A 57 -28.09 68.01 -3.57
C LYS A 57 -28.11 68.79 -4.89
N THR A 58 -27.38 69.90 -4.97
CA THR A 58 -27.28 70.77 -6.13
C THR A 58 -26.85 70.02 -7.40
N PHE A 59 -25.84 69.14 -7.32
CA PHE A 59 -25.40 68.34 -8.46
C PHE A 59 -26.39 67.26 -8.88
N LYS A 60 -27.12 66.67 -7.92
CA LYS A 60 -28.15 65.66 -8.22
C LYS A 60 -29.36 66.22 -8.95
N LEU A 61 -29.64 67.50 -8.78
CA LEU A 61 -30.74 68.21 -9.44
C LEU A 61 -30.39 68.65 -10.87
N MET A 62 -29.10 68.69 -11.21
CA MET A 62 -28.65 69.07 -12.55
C MET A 62 -28.83 67.93 -13.55
N ASN A 63 -29.07 68.28 -14.82
CA ASN A 63 -29.21 67.30 -15.89
C ASN A 63 -27.87 66.59 -16.17
N ASN A 64 -27.92 65.30 -16.51
CA ASN A 64 -26.73 64.52 -16.85
C ASN A 64 -25.92 65.13 -18.01
N SER A 65 -26.58 65.86 -18.92
CA SER A 65 -25.96 66.56 -20.04
C SER A 65 -24.90 67.58 -19.63
N ALA A 66 -24.97 68.08 -18.40
CA ALA A 66 -23.98 69.01 -17.85
C ALA A 66 -22.62 68.33 -17.51
N PHE A 67 -22.56 66.99 -17.48
CA PHE A 67 -21.38 66.23 -17.03
C PHE A 67 -20.84 65.24 -18.07
N VAL A 68 -21.57 64.99 -19.17
CA VAL A 68 -21.15 64.05 -20.23
C VAL A 68 -19.87 64.48 -20.96
N GLY A 69 -19.21 63.55 -21.64
CA GLY A 69 -17.99 63.85 -22.42
C GLY A 69 -16.70 63.95 -21.59
N ASN A 70 -16.74 63.55 -20.32
CA ASN A 70 -15.56 63.38 -19.45
C ASN A 70 -15.35 61.89 -19.18
N SER A 71 -14.24 61.30 -19.63
CA SER A 71 -14.01 59.83 -19.59
C SER A 71 -13.85 59.26 -18.18
N GLU A 72 -13.24 60.02 -17.27
CA GLU A 72 -12.89 59.62 -15.91
C GLU A 72 -13.85 60.16 -14.83
N LEU A 73 -14.93 60.85 -15.23
CA LEU A 73 -15.95 61.37 -14.32
C LEU A 73 -17.05 60.31 -14.07
N CYS A 74 -17.42 60.14 -12.81
CA CYS A 74 -18.48 59.23 -12.36
C CYS A 74 -19.26 59.82 -11.18
N GLY A 75 -20.37 59.22 -10.77
CA GLY A 75 -21.26 59.73 -9.71
C GLY A 75 -22.58 60.27 -10.28
N ALA A 76 -23.62 60.36 -9.45
CA ALA A 76 -24.92 60.88 -9.87
C ALA A 76 -24.81 62.36 -10.28
N PRO A 77 -25.40 62.79 -11.42
CA PRO A 77 -26.44 62.12 -12.22
C PRO A 77 -25.94 61.19 -13.34
N LEU A 78 -24.63 60.95 -13.46
CA LEU A 78 -24.07 59.95 -14.38
C LEU A 78 -24.12 58.53 -13.78
N ARG A 79 -23.26 57.63 -14.26
CA ARG A 79 -23.08 56.27 -13.73
C ARG A 79 -22.45 56.31 -12.33
N PRO A 80 -22.81 55.40 -11.40
CA PRO A 80 -22.11 55.24 -10.13
C PRO A 80 -20.60 55.02 -10.32
N CYS A 81 -19.79 55.58 -9.42
CA CYS A 81 -18.37 55.28 -9.38
C CYS A 81 -18.17 53.82 -8.94
N PHE A 82 -17.35 53.08 -9.68
CA PHE A 82 -16.97 51.73 -9.29
C PHE A 82 -15.97 51.84 -8.14
N GLU A 83 -16.41 51.64 -6.90
CA GLU A 83 -15.47 51.42 -5.82
C GLU A 83 -14.69 50.15 -6.14
N ARG A 84 -13.39 50.29 -6.44
CA ARG A 84 -12.49 49.16 -6.25
C ARG A 84 -12.58 48.81 -4.77
N VAL A 85 -13.38 47.79 -4.45
CA VAL A 85 -13.42 47.17 -3.14
C VAL A 85 -11.99 46.73 -2.83
N GLY A 86 -11.31 47.57 -2.04
CA GLY A 86 -10.07 47.21 -1.40
C GLY A 86 -10.35 46.00 -0.52
N ILE A 87 -9.69 44.90 -0.87
CA ILE A 87 -9.53 43.74 0.00
C ILE A 87 -8.84 44.25 1.28
N PHE A 88 -9.61 44.67 2.28
CA PHE A 88 -9.07 45.01 3.60
C PHE A 88 -10.04 44.60 4.72
N GLY A 89 -9.80 43.38 5.20
CA GLY A 89 -9.96 42.92 6.59
C GLY A 89 -11.08 43.50 7.46
N SER A 90 -12.22 42.83 7.48
CA SER A 90 -13.06 42.79 8.69
C SER A 90 -12.31 42.03 9.79
N LYS A 91 -11.86 42.76 10.82
CA LYS A 91 -11.07 42.26 11.97
C LYS A 91 -11.71 41.10 12.78
N GLY A 92 -12.95 40.71 12.50
CA GLY A 92 -13.62 39.55 13.11
C GLY A 92 -13.70 38.31 12.22
N THR A 93 -13.57 38.44 10.90
CA THR A 93 -13.78 37.33 9.96
C THR A 93 -12.49 36.58 9.64
N TRP A 94 -11.34 37.27 9.56
CA TRP A 94 -10.02 36.65 9.37
C TRP A 94 -9.73 35.51 10.36
N LYS A 95 -10.11 35.68 11.64
CA LYS A 95 -9.93 34.63 12.65
C LYS A 95 -10.76 33.39 12.34
N LEU A 96 -12.03 33.57 11.98
CA LEU A 96 -12.93 32.47 11.63
C LEU A 96 -12.52 31.80 10.32
N THR A 97 -12.14 32.57 9.30
CA THR A 97 -11.68 32.03 8.01
C THR A 97 -10.38 31.24 8.18
N HIS A 98 -9.44 31.69 9.02
CA HIS A 98 -8.24 30.91 9.34
C HIS A 98 -8.52 29.63 10.10
N ILE A 99 -9.45 29.66 11.07
CA ILE A 99 -9.87 28.44 11.79
C ILE A 99 -10.50 27.43 10.83
N LEU A 100 -11.34 27.91 9.89
CA LEU A 100 -11.98 27.07 8.88
C LEU A 100 -10.97 26.49 7.87
N LEU A 101 -9.97 27.27 7.47
CA LEU A 101 -8.89 26.78 6.59
C LEU A 101 -7.98 25.77 7.29
N LEU A 102 -7.66 25.99 8.57
CA LEU A 102 -6.88 25.06 9.37
C LEU A 102 -7.62 23.74 9.62
N SER A 103 -8.94 23.79 9.86
CA SER A 103 -9.74 22.59 10.06
C SER A 103 -9.89 21.77 8.78
N VAL A 104 -10.09 22.42 7.63
CA VAL A 104 -10.09 21.77 6.31
C VAL A 104 -8.72 21.18 5.99
N GLY A 105 -7.64 21.92 6.26
CA GLY A 105 -6.27 21.44 6.10
C GLY A 105 -5.99 20.19 6.95
N LEU A 106 -6.41 20.19 8.22
CA LEU A 106 -6.28 19.04 9.10
C LEU A 106 -7.10 17.83 8.59
N LEU A 107 -8.32 18.06 8.12
CA LEU A 107 -9.16 17.00 7.54
C LEU A 107 -8.48 16.35 6.32
N ILE A 108 -7.92 17.15 5.42
CA ILE A 108 -7.19 16.65 4.25
C ILE A 108 -5.96 15.85 4.68
N ILE A 109 -5.19 16.33 5.66
CA ILE A 109 -4.04 15.60 6.21
C ILE A 109 -4.48 14.26 6.80
N LEU A 110 -5.58 14.22 7.57
CA LEU A 110 -6.11 12.98 8.12
C LEU A 110 -6.57 12.01 7.03
N LEU A 111 -7.19 12.51 5.96
CA LEU A 111 -7.57 11.68 4.80
C LEU A 111 -6.35 11.13 4.07
N VAL A 112 -5.31 11.94 3.87
CA VAL A 112 -4.04 11.50 3.26
C VAL A 112 -3.32 10.49 4.13
N LEU A 113 -3.28 10.69 5.45
CA LEU A 113 -2.71 9.73 6.40
C LEU A 113 -3.52 8.43 6.43
N ALA A 114 -4.85 8.51 6.46
CA ALA A 114 -5.73 7.34 6.40
C ALA A 114 -5.55 6.59 5.08
N PHE A 115 -5.51 7.28 3.95
CA PHE A 115 -5.24 6.70 2.64
C PHE A 115 -3.83 6.10 2.58
N GLY A 116 -2.84 6.78 3.14
CA GLY A 116 -1.47 6.29 3.28
C GLY A 116 -1.41 5.01 4.10
N ILE A 117 -2.05 4.96 5.27
CA ILE A 117 -2.16 3.76 6.11
C ILE A 117 -2.91 2.65 5.37
N LEU A 118 -4.01 2.95 4.68
CA LEU A 118 -4.77 1.97 3.92
C LEU A 118 -3.95 1.43 2.75
N HIS A 119 -3.23 2.27 2.03
CA HIS A 119 -2.36 1.88 0.92
C HIS A 119 -1.15 1.09 1.42
N PHE A 120 -0.56 1.47 2.56
CA PHE A 120 0.52 0.74 3.21
C PHE A 120 0.04 -0.62 3.72
N ARG A 121 -1.16 -0.69 4.33
CA ARG A 121 -1.82 -1.95 4.72
C ARG A 121 -2.19 -2.81 3.53
N LYS A 122 -2.58 -2.21 2.39
CA LYS A 122 -2.89 -2.91 1.13
C LYS A 122 -1.62 -3.40 0.43
N GLY A 123 -0.52 -2.65 0.53
CA GLY A 123 0.83 -3.07 0.10
C GLY A 123 1.43 -4.19 0.95
N PHE A 124 0.92 -4.40 2.17
CA PHE A 124 1.24 -5.53 3.03
C PHE A 124 0.40 -6.80 2.77
N LYS A 125 -0.59 -6.79 1.86
CA LYS A 125 -1.14 -8.05 1.32
C LYS A 125 -0.08 -8.67 0.40
N SER A 126 0.90 -9.31 1.03
CA SER A 126 1.99 -10.01 0.37
C SER A 126 1.37 -11.00 -0.62
N GLN A 127 1.63 -10.81 -1.92
CA GLN A 127 1.12 -11.70 -2.96
C GLN A 127 1.67 -13.10 -2.69
N TRP A 128 0.80 -14.00 -2.25
CA TRP A 128 1.16 -15.40 -2.05
C TRP A 128 1.40 -16.05 -3.41
N LYS A 129 2.61 -16.57 -3.60
CA LYS A 129 2.97 -17.34 -4.79
C LYS A 129 2.83 -18.81 -4.46
N MET A 130 2.29 -19.57 -5.40
CA MET A 130 2.10 -21.01 -5.30
C MET A 130 3.00 -21.72 -6.30
N VAL A 131 3.70 -22.76 -5.85
CA VAL A 131 4.50 -23.63 -6.69
C VAL A 131 4.03 -25.06 -6.48
N SER A 132 3.43 -25.66 -7.51
CA SER A 132 2.97 -27.05 -7.52
C SER A 132 3.92 -27.89 -8.39
N PHE A 133 4.29 -29.08 -7.92
CA PHE A 133 5.16 -29.97 -8.71
C PHE A 133 4.35 -30.75 -9.75
N VAL A 134 4.99 -31.10 -10.87
CA VAL A 134 4.33 -31.77 -12.01
C VAL A 134 3.76 -33.14 -11.60
N GLY A 135 2.58 -33.47 -12.15
CA GLY A 135 1.87 -34.72 -11.90
C GLY A 135 1.09 -34.76 -10.59
N LEU A 136 0.98 -33.63 -9.90
CA LEU A 136 0.29 -33.52 -8.61
C LEU A 136 -0.97 -32.66 -8.71
N PRO A 137 -1.89 -32.79 -7.74
CA PRO A 137 -3.10 -31.97 -7.69
C PRO A 137 -2.75 -30.48 -7.75
N ARG A 138 -3.47 -29.72 -8.59
CA ARG A 138 -3.32 -28.28 -8.66
C ARG A 138 -4.21 -27.64 -7.59
N PHE A 139 -3.59 -26.96 -6.65
CA PHE A 139 -4.25 -26.14 -5.64
C PHE A 139 -3.58 -24.78 -5.59
N THR A 140 -4.34 -23.76 -5.20
CA THR A 140 -3.90 -22.37 -5.11
C THR A 140 -3.40 -22.05 -3.71
N ALA A 141 -2.63 -20.97 -3.56
CA ALA A 141 -2.26 -20.49 -2.23
C ALA A 141 -3.50 -20.13 -1.40
N ASN A 142 -4.59 -19.68 -2.04
CA ASN A 142 -5.83 -19.35 -1.35
C ASN A 142 -6.49 -20.60 -0.75
N ASP A 143 -6.49 -21.73 -1.46
CA ASP A 143 -7.04 -23.00 -0.95
C ASP A 143 -6.36 -23.43 0.35
N VAL A 144 -5.04 -23.26 0.43
CA VAL A 144 -4.25 -23.54 1.63
C VAL A 144 -4.58 -22.55 2.75
N LEU A 145 -4.64 -21.25 2.44
CA LEU A 145 -4.89 -20.21 3.46
C LEU A 145 -6.31 -20.26 4.03
N THR A 146 -7.33 -20.52 3.19
CA THR A 146 -8.72 -20.66 3.62
C THR A 146 -8.89 -21.86 4.55
N SER A 147 -8.14 -22.94 4.32
CA SER A 147 -8.20 -24.12 5.17
C SER A 147 -7.77 -23.85 6.62
N PHE A 148 -6.83 -22.93 6.85
CA PHE A 148 -6.46 -22.51 8.21
C PHE A 148 -7.50 -21.65 8.90
N SER A 149 -8.20 -20.78 8.15
CA SER A 149 -9.28 -19.96 8.73
C SER A 149 -10.47 -20.80 9.18
N ILE A 150 -10.77 -21.90 8.46
CA ILE A 150 -11.80 -22.87 8.86
C ILE A 150 -11.39 -23.57 10.16
N VAL A 151 -10.13 -24.02 10.26
CA VAL A 151 -9.63 -24.68 11.49
C VAL A 151 -9.59 -23.72 12.68
N ALA A 152 -9.29 -22.44 12.46
CA ALA A 152 -9.30 -21.42 13.51
C ALA A 152 -10.70 -21.15 14.08
N THR A 153 -11.77 -21.44 13.32
CA THR A 153 -13.15 -21.36 13.83
C THR A 153 -13.58 -22.58 14.65
N GLU A 154 -12.85 -23.70 14.56
CA GLU A 154 -13.21 -24.96 15.27
C GLU A 154 -12.42 -25.19 16.56
N HIS A 155 -11.23 -24.59 16.74
CA HIS A 155 -10.38 -24.86 17.91
C HIS A 155 -9.80 -23.59 18.55
N THR A 156 -10.40 -23.17 19.67
CA THR A 156 -9.91 -22.17 20.64
C THR A 156 -8.73 -22.69 21.47
N HIS A 157 -7.63 -23.07 20.82
CA HIS A 157 -6.35 -23.22 21.52
C HIS A 157 -5.19 -22.83 20.61
N ILE A 158 -4.57 -21.69 20.92
CA ILE A 158 -3.42 -21.14 20.20
C ILE A 158 -2.16 -21.89 20.63
N PRO A 159 -1.31 -22.38 19.70
CA PRO A 159 0.10 -22.59 19.99
C PRO A 159 0.96 -21.56 19.25
N SER A 160 1.79 -20.83 20.00
CA SER A 160 2.97 -20.09 19.51
C SER A 160 4.21 -21.02 19.48
N PRO A 161 5.38 -20.58 18.98
CA PRO A 161 5.73 -20.41 17.57
C PRO A 161 6.86 -21.40 17.14
N SER A 162 7.09 -21.46 15.83
CA SER A 162 8.10 -22.25 15.10
C SER A 162 7.74 -23.72 14.81
N THR A 163 7.34 -23.95 13.55
CA THR A 163 7.26 -25.26 12.90
C THR A 163 6.03 -26.12 13.24
N ILE A 164 4.83 -25.53 13.21
CA ILE A 164 3.60 -26.32 13.29
C ILE A 164 3.45 -27.12 11.98
N VAL A 165 3.41 -28.45 12.11
CA VAL A 165 2.94 -29.37 11.08
C VAL A 165 1.47 -29.62 11.36
N THR A 166 0.59 -29.06 10.53
CA THR A 166 -0.86 -29.18 10.69
C THR A 166 -1.40 -30.15 9.64
N LYS A 167 -2.18 -31.15 10.08
CA LYS A 167 -3.03 -31.93 9.20
C LYS A 167 -4.21 -31.06 8.76
N THR A 168 -4.46 -30.95 7.46
CA THR A 168 -5.55 -30.11 6.96
C THR A 168 -6.21 -30.71 5.73
N VAL A 169 -7.53 -30.53 5.62
CA VAL A 169 -8.30 -30.88 4.43
C VAL A 169 -8.46 -29.61 3.59
N LEU A 170 -7.95 -29.63 2.36
CA LEU A 170 -8.10 -28.51 1.44
C LEU A 170 -9.54 -28.45 0.89
N PRO A 171 -10.02 -27.29 0.41
CA PRO A 171 -11.33 -27.17 -0.26
C PRO A 171 -11.55 -28.16 -1.41
N THR A 172 -10.47 -28.64 -2.02
CA THR A 172 -10.47 -29.70 -3.04
C THR A 172 -10.83 -31.10 -2.51
N GLY A 173 -10.93 -31.29 -1.18
CA GLY A 173 -11.13 -32.58 -0.52
C GLY A 173 -9.85 -33.36 -0.21
N ILE A 174 -8.69 -32.88 -0.68
CA ILE A 174 -7.40 -33.55 -0.46
C ILE A 174 -6.91 -33.27 0.97
N THR A 175 -6.51 -34.31 1.69
CA THR A 175 -5.86 -34.17 3.00
C THR A 175 -4.35 -34.03 2.82
N VAL A 176 -3.78 -33.01 3.42
CA VAL A 176 -2.36 -32.67 3.31
C VAL A 176 -1.74 -32.41 4.69
N LEU A 177 -0.43 -32.60 4.80
CA LEU A 177 0.37 -32.10 5.92
C LEU A 177 0.97 -30.76 5.52
N VAL A 178 0.64 -29.70 6.26
CA VAL A 178 1.17 -28.36 5.99
C VAL A 178 2.19 -27.99 7.06
N LYS A 179 3.41 -27.65 6.63
CA LYS A 179 4.49 -27.23 7.51
C LYS A 179 4.79 -25.75 7.30
N LYS A 180 4.62 -24.94 8.35
CA LYS A 180 4.91 -23.50 8.35
C LYS A 180 6.40 -23.23 8.62
N ILE A 181 7.02 -22.38 7.80
CA ILE A 181 8.38 -21.87 7.98
C ILE A 181 8.35 -20.35 7.87
N GLU A 182 9.03 -19.67 8.80
CA GLU A 182 9.34 -18.25 8.69
C GLU A 182 10.72 -18.10 8.06
N TRP A 183 10.87 -17.19 7.08
CA TRP A 183 12.15 -16.90 6.45
C TRP A 183 12.45 -15.39 6.40
N GLU A 184 13.74 -15.05 6.27
CA GLU A 184 14.19 -13.67 6.10
C GLU A 184 14.36 -13.33 4.61
N ASN A 185 13.98 -12.11 4.24
CA ASN A 185 13.89 -11.65 2.85
C ASN A 185 15.21 -11.78 2.05
N ARG A 186 16.36 -11.91 2.73
CA ARG A 186 17.69 -12.02 2.09
C ARG A 186 18.00 -13.39 1.47
N SER A 187 17.23 -14.46 1.76
CA SER A 187 17.57 -15.85 1.37
C SER A 187 16.53 -16.54 0.48
N ILE A 188 15.63 -15.79 -0.17
CA ILE A 188 14.49 -16.38 -0.91
C ILE A 188 14.95 -17.27 -2.07
N ASN A 189 15.97 -16.84 -2.82
CA ASN A 189 16.40 -17.57 -4.03
C ASN A 189 17.06 -18.91 -3.70
N GLY A 190 18.02 -18.94 -2.76
CA GLY A 190 18.71 -20.18 -2.39
C GLY A 190 17.81 -21.19 -1.68
N VAL A 191 16.91 -20.72 -0.81
CA VAL A 191 15.95 -21.59 -0.12
C VAL A 191 14.92 -22.16 -1.10
N SER A 192 14.38 -21.33 -2.02
CA SER A 192 13.41 -21.81 -3.01
C SER A 192 14.02 -22.82 -3.98
N GLU A 193 15.25 -22.61 -4.46
CA GLU A 193 15.96 -23.57 -5.31
C GLU A 193 16.15 -24.92 -4.60
N PHE A 194 16.52 -24.91 -3.32
CA PHE A 194 16.65 -26.14 -2.55
C PHE A 194 15.29 -26.83 -2.33
N ILE A 195 14.22 -26.09 -2.02
CA ILE A 195 12.86 -26.65 -1.90
C ILE A 195 12.41 -27.27 -3.23
N MET A 196 12.75 -26.64 -4.37
CA MET A 196 12.47 -27.20 -5.70
C MET A 196 13.17 -28.54 -5.90
N ARG A 197 14.42 -28.68 -5.46
CA ARG A 197 15.14 -29.96 -5.48
C ARG A 197 14.46 -31.01 -4.60
N LEU A 198 14.01 -30.64 -3.40
CA LEU A 198 13.27 -31.56 -2.52
C LEU A 198 11.98 -32.06 -3.16
N GLY A 199 11.23 -31.21 -3.87
CA GLY A 199 9.99 -31.63 -4.52
C GLY A 199 10.17 -32.44 -5.80
N ASN A 200 11.30 -32.27 -6.48
CA ASN A 200 11.66 -33.09 -7.63
C ASN A 200 12.21 -34.48 -7.22
N ALA A 201 12.69 -34.63 -5.98
CA ALA A 201 13.14 -35.91 -5.43
C ALA A 201 11.92 -36.84 -5.19
N ARG A 202 11.61 -37.69 -6.17
CA ARG A 202 10.49 -38.64 -6.09
C ARG A 202 10.98 -40.07 -5.99
N HIS A 203 10.65 -40.74 -4.89
CA HIS A 203 10.97 -42.13 -4.66
C HIS A 203 9.92 -42.77 -3.75
N LYS A 204 9.64 -44.07 -3.92
CA LYS A 204 8.59 -44.82 -3.22
C LYS A 204 8.76 -44.91 -1.69
N ASN A 205 9.97 -44.61 -1.18
CA ASN A 205 10.28 -44.61 0.24
C ASN A 205 10.60 -43.19 0.76
N LEU A 206 10.13 -42.14 0.07
CA LEU A 206 10.22 -40.74 0.51
C LEU A 206 8.81 -40.14 0.59
N ILE A 207 8.54 -39.33 1.61
CA ILE A 207 7.31 -38.55 1.63
C ILE A 207 7.31 -37.57 0.45
N ARG A 208 6.17 -37.47 -0.24
CA ARG A 208 6.05 -36.63 -1.42
C ARG A 208 5.73 -35.19 -1.01
N LEU A 209 6.57 -34.24 -1.43
CA LEU A 209 6.26 -32.82 -1.38
C LEU A 209 5.33 -32.47 -2.56
N LEU A 210 4.14 -31.99 -2.23
CA LEU A 210 3.09 -31.63 -3.18
C LEU A 210 3.30 -30.28 -3.84
N GLY A 211 3.82 -29.35 -3.05
CA GLY A 211 4.07 -27.98 -3.46
C GLY A 211 4.40 -27.13 -2.26
N PHE A 212 4.58 -25.84 -2.51
CA PHE A 212 4.71 -24.86 -1.46
C PHE A 212 4.08 -23.54 -1.88
N CYS A 213 3.48 -22.84 -0.91
CA CYS A 213 3.08 -21.46 -1.09
C CYS A 213 3.89 -20.56 -0.19
N HIS A 214 4.24 -19.38 -0.68
CA HIS A 214 5.12 -18.48 0.05
C HIS A 214 4.81 -17.01 -0.21
N ASN A 215 5.22 -16.18 0.74
CA ASN A 215 5.20 -14.73 0.64
C ASN A 215 6.57 -14.16 1.08
N GLN A 216 6.67 -12.87 1.33
CA GLN A 216 7.94 -12.24 1.72
C GLN A 216 8.51 -12.71 3.08
N GLN A 217 7.70 -13.34 3.94
CA GLN A 217 8.04 -13.70 5.32
C GLN A 217 7.82 -15.18 5.65
N LEU A 218 6.92 -15.85 4.93
CA LEU A 218 6.40 -17.16 5.27
C LEU A 218 6.43 -18.11 4.09
N VAL A 219 6.61 -19.39 4.40
CA VAL A 219 6.43 -20.53 3.51
C VAL A 219 5.55 -21.56 4.19
N TYR A 220 4.64 -22.13 3.41
CA TYR A 220 3.95 -23.35 3.75
C TYR A 220 4.41 -24.43 2.78
N LEU A 221 5.03 -25.49 3.30
CA LEU A 221 5.32 -26.71 2.55
C LEU A 221 4.13 -27.67 2.68
N LEU A 222 3.67 -28.23 1.57
CA LEU A 222 2.54 -29.15 1.54
C LEU A 222 3.04 -30.55 1.17
N TYR A 223 2.81 -31.52 2.05
CA TYR A 223 3.16 -32.93 1.85
C TYR A 223 1.91 -33.81 1.80
N ASP A 224 2.06 -35.00 1.23
CA ASP A 224 1.04 -36.05 1.38
C ASP A 224 0.79 -36.34 2.86
N TYR A 225 -0.49 -36.54 3.20
CA TYR A 225 -0.85 -37.07 4.51
C TYR A 225 -0.80 -38.59 4.49
N LEU A 226 0.02 -39.18 5.36
CA LEU A 226 0.14 -40.62 5.53
C LEU A 226 -0.55 -41.06 6.83
N PRO A 227 -1.62 -41.88 6.78
CA PRO A 227 -2.52 -42.07 7.91
C PRO A 227 -1.97 -42.99 9.00
N ASN A 228 -0.98 -43.83 8.71
CA ASN A 228 -0.52 -44.87 9.63
C ASN A 228 0.51 -44.40 10.66
N GLY A 229 0.75 -43.09 10.79
CA GLY A 229 1.63 -42.53 11.82
C GLY A 229 3.12 -42.83 11.57
N ASN A 230 3.93 -42.76 12.62
CA ASN A 230 5.40 -42.90 12.53
C ASN A 230 5.96 -44.13 13.25
N LEU A 231 7.23 -44.44 13.02
CA LEU A 231 7.91 -45.59 13.61
C LEU A 231 8.10 -45.46 15.13
N ALA A 232 8.23 -44.24 15.66
CA ALA A 232 8.38 -44.04 17.10
C ALA A 232 7.12 -44.49 17.86
N GLU A 233 5.93 -44.21 17.32
CA GLU A 233 4.65 -44.66 17.88
C GLU A 233 4.49 -46.18 17.79
N LYS A 234 5.05 -46.79 16.74
CA LYS A 234 4.90 -48.23 16.47
C LYS A 234 5.98 -49.10 17.10
N ILE A 235 7.06 -48.55 17.65
CA ILE A 235 8.20 -49.35 18.15
C ILE A 235 7.82 -50.26 19.32
N GLY A 236 6.80 -49.87 20.10
CA GLY A 236 6.25 -50.67 21.20
C GLY A 236 5.26 -51.77 20.76
N MET A 237 4.88 -51.80 19.48
CA MET A 237 3.96 -52.82 18.96
C MET A 237 4.71 -54.12 18.63
N LYS A 238 3.98 -55.24 18.61
CA LYS A 238 4.55 -56.52 18.18
C LYS A 238 4.65 -56.54 16.65
N TRP A 239 5.87 -56.61 16.14
CA TRP A 239 6.17 -56.70 14.71
C TRP A 239 6.71 -58.08 14.36
N ASP A 240 6.21 -58.64 13.25
CA ASP A 240 6.85 -59.80 12.64
C ASP A 240 8.21 -59.41 12.03
N TRP A 241 9.05 -60.41 11.79
CA TRP A 241 10.37 -60.18 11.20
C TRP A 241 10.27 -59.62 9.78
N ALA A 242 9.24 -60.01 9.03
CA ALA A 242 9.01 -59.56 7.68
C ALA A 242 8.74 -58.04 7.61
N ALA A 243 7.92 -57.49 8.51
CA ALA A 243 7.67 -56.05 8.59
C ALA A 243 8.91 -55.28 9.03
N LYS A 244 9.66 -55.79 10.03
CA LYS A 244 10.93 -55.17 10.45
C LYS A 244 11.91 -55.09 9.28
N PHE A 245 12.07 -56.20 8.55
CA PHE A 245 12.96 -56.27 7.39
C PHE A 245 12.51 -55.34 6.26
N ARG A 246 11.21 -55.34 5.90
CA ARG A 246 10.65 -54.40 4.91
C ARG A 246 10.93 -52.95 5.29
N THR A 247 10.73 -52.59 6.56
CA THR A 247 10.98 -51.24 7.06
C THR A 247 12.44 -50.83 6.93
N VAL A 248 13.38 -51.65 7.41
CA VAL A 248 14.82 -51.36 7.31
C VAL A 248 15.26 -51.23 5.85
N VAL A 249 14.81 -52.14 4.98
CA VAL A 249 15.13 -52.10 3.55
C VAL A 249 14.55 -50.86 2.87
N GLY A 250 13.31 -50.47 3.19
CA GLY A 250 12.69 -49.27 2.63
C GLY A 250 13.41 -47.99 3.06
N ILE A 251 13.81 -47.88 4.34
CA ILE A 251 14.64 -46.78 4.85
C ILE A 251 15.97 -46.71 4.08
N ALA A 252 16.67 -47.84 3.96
CA ALA A 252 17.95 -47.92 3.27
C ALA A 252 17.84 -47.52 1.78
N ARG A 253 16.77 -47.95 1.09
CA ARG A 253 16.50 -47.55 -0.31
C ARG A 253 16.25 -46.05 -0.43
N GLY A 254 15.43 -45.47 0.46
CA GLY A 254 15.19 -44.02 0.48
C GLY A 254 16.47 -43.22 0.69
N LEU A 255 17.32 -43.63 1.63
CA LEU A 255 18.61 -42.98 1.89
C LEU A 255 19.58 -43.15 0.71
N CYS A 256 19.63 -44.34 0.11
CA CYS A 256 20.47 -44.61 -1.05
C CYS A 256 20.12 -43.66 -2.20
N PHE A 257 18.83 -43.52 -2.52
CA PHE A 257 18.32 -42.60 -3.52
C PHE A 257 18.74 -41.15 -3.24
N LEU A 258 18.55 -40.68 -2.01
CA LEU A 258 18.90 -39.31 -1.61
C LEU A 258 20.40 -39.00 -1.75
N HIS A 259 21.25 -39.99 -1.46
CA HIS A 259 22.70 -39.79 -1.44
C HIS A 259 23.38 -40.04 -2.78
N HIS A 260 22.83 -40.92 -3.63
CA HIS A 260 23.52 -41.39 -4.83
C HIS A 260 22.75 -41.11 -6.13
N GLU A 261 21.42 -41.03 -6.09
CA GLU A 261 20.61 -40.77 -7.28
C GLU A 261 20.19 -39.30 -7.41
N CYS A 262 20.17 -38.55 -6.30
CA CYS A 262 19.98 -37.11 -6.32
C CYS A 262 21.31 -36.37 -6.55
N TYR A 263 21.34 -35.40 -7.48
CA TYR A 263 22.50 -34.54 -7.69
C TYR A 263 22.16 -33.04 -7.54
N PRO A 264 22.88 -32.28 -6.71
CA PRO A 264 23.78 -32.77 -5.65
C PRO A 264 23.06 -33.67 -4.64
N ALA A 265 23.82 -34.52 -3.94
CA ALA A 265 23.29 -35.39 -2.89
C ALA A 265 22.48 -34.57 -1.87
N ILE A 266 21.34 -35.11 -1.46
CA ILE A 266 20.44 -34.48 -0.49
C ILE A 266 20.65 -35.18 0.86
N PRO A 267 21.26 -34.53 1.86
CA PRO A 267 21.39 -35.14 3.17
C PRO A 267 20.03 -35.24 3.84
N HIS A 268 19.72 -36.37 4.48
CA HIS A 268 18.51 -36.46 5.30
C HIS A 268 18.57 -35.43 6.44
N GLY A 269 19.70 -35.36 7.17
CA GLY A 269 19.99 -34.31 8.16
C GLY A 269 19.34 -34.49 9.54
N ASP A 270 18.27 -35.27 9.66
CA ASP A 270 17.61 -35.59 10.93
C ASP A 270 16.90 -36.97 10.92
N LEU A 271 17.67 -38.06 10.70
CA LEU A 271 17.09 -39.40 10.62
C LEU A 271 16.80 -39.95 12.02
N LYS A 272 15.52 -40.12 12.34
CA LYS A 272 15.02 -40.65 13.63
C LYS A 272 13.70 -41.39 13.41
N SER A 273 13.27 -42.20 14.37
CA SER A 273 12.05 -43.00 14.27
C SER A 273 10.77 -42.18 14.08
N SER A 274 10.69 -40.95 14.61
CA SER A 274 9.54 -40.07 14.36
C SER A 274 9.50 -39.48 12.94
N ASN A 275 10.62 -39.55 12.21
CA ASN A 275 10.74 -39.11 10.81
C ASN A 275 10.61 -40.27 9.81
N ILE A 276 10.25 -41.47 10.28
CA ILE A 276 9.86 -42.59 9.42
C ILE A 276 8.35 -42.73 9.53
N VAL A 277 7.64 -42.42 8.46
CA VAL A 277 6.17 -42.43 8.41
C VAL A 277 5.66 -43.56 7.51
N PHE A 278 4.46 -44.06 7.79
CA PHE A 278 3.88 -45.20 7.08
C PHE A 278 2.67 -44.79 6.26
N ASP A 279 2.63 -45.21 5.00
CA ASP A 279 1.46 -45.08 4.14
C ASP A 279 0.36 -46.10 4.50
N GLU A 280 -0.72 -46.10 3.73
CA GLU A 280 -1.87 -47.03 3.88
C GLU A 280 -1.46 -48.50 3.85
N ASN A 281 -0.40 -48.86 3.13
CA ASN A 281 0.10 -50.22 2.96
C ASN A 281 1.15 -50.62 4.00
N MET A 282 1.42 -49.75 5.00
CA MET A 282 2.49 -49.93 5.98
C MET A 282 3.90 -49.96 5.34
N GLU A 283 4.08 -49.28 4.21
CA GLU A 283 5.39 -49.07 3.61
C GLU A 283 6.09 -47.83 4.22
N PRO A 284 7.39 -47.92 4.56
CA PRO A 284 8.12 -46.83 5.20
C PRO A 284 8.45 -45.72 4.20
N HIS A 285 8.27 -44.49 4.65
CA HIS A 285 8.60 -43.27 3.91
C HIS A 285 9.46 -42.37 4.80
N LEU A 286 10.60 -41.90 4.28
CA LEU A 286 11.42 -40.91 4.96
C LEU A 286 10.73 -39.55 4.90
N ALA A 287 10.48 -38.96 6.05
CA ALA A 287 9.98 -37.60 6.21
C ALA A 287 11.08 -36.64 6.68
N GLU A 288 10.84 -35.34 6.50
CA GLU A 288 11.74 -34.26 6.93
C GLU A 288 13.16 -34.26 6.34
N PHE A 289 13.44 -35.06 5.31
CA PHE A 289 14.73 -35.06 4.63
C PHE A 289 15.07 -33.66 4.08
N GLY A 290 16.34 -33.24 4.25
CA GLY A 290 16.83 -31.93 3.80
C GLY A 290 16.30 -30.73 4.61
N PHE A 291 15.38 -30.92 5.57
CA PHE A 291 14.75 -29.81 6.28
C PHE A 291 15.75 -29.00 7.13
N LYS A 292 16.72 -29.67 7.76
CA LYS A 292 17.79 -28.99 8.50
C LYS A 292 18.60 -28.03 7.60
N GLN A 293 18.79 -28.39 6.33
CA GLN A 293 19.50 -27.56 5.36
C GLN A 293 18.64 -26.36 4.92
N VAL A 294 17.32 -26.54 4.76
CA VAL A 294 16.37 -25.43 4.55
C VAL A 294 16.49 -24.40 5.69
N LEU A 295 16.54 -24.85 6.94
CA LEU A 295 16.68 -23.97 8.11
C LEU A 295 18.05 -23.28 8.21
N GLN A 296 19.12 -23.93 7.73
CA GLN A 296 20.47 -23.32 7.69
C GLN A 296 20.56 -22.24 6.61
N LEU A 297 20.07 -22.53 5.40
CA LEU A 297 20.01 -21.58 4.29
C LEU A 297 19.16 -20.35 4.65
N ARG A 298 18.07 -20.55 5.41
CA ARG A 298 17.28 -19.46 5.98
C ARG A 298 18.14 -18.47 6.79
N ASN A 299 19.02 -18.97 7.66
CA ASN A 299 19.81 -18.14 8.57
C ASN A 299 21.04 -17.49 7.90
N GLY A 300 21.15 -17.53 6.57
CA GLY A 300 22.29 -16.98 5.83
C GLY A 300 23.59 -17.77 6.00
N ALA A 301 23.52 -18.98 6.59
CA ALA A 301 24.67 -19.86 6.64
C ALA A 301 24.89 -20.45 5.24
N SER A 302 25.97 -20.02 4.58
CA SER A 302 26.51 -20.74 3.40
C SER A 302 26.73 -22.20 3.82
N PRO A 303 26.46 -23.19 2.94
CA PRO A 303 26.88 -24.56 3.21
C PRO A 303 28.40 -24.55 3.29
N THR A 304 28.94 -24.48 4.51
CA THR A 304 30.36 -24.64 4.76
C THR A 304 30.73 -26.01 4.25
N LYS A 305 31.80 -26.04 3.45
CA LYS A 305 32.55 -27.24 3.09
C LYS A 305 32.90 -28.02 4.36
N THR A 306 32.01 -28.93 4.76
CA THR A 306 32.31 -30.00 5.70
C THR A 306 31.97 -31.33 5.03
N MET A 307 32.43 -31.49 3.80
CA MET A 307 33.01 -32.78 3.41
C MET A 307 34.45 -32.75 3.93
N GLN A 308 34.60 -32.93 5.24
CA GLN A 308 35.78 -33.67 5.69
C GLN A 308 35.50 -35.10 5.26
N GLU A 309 36.32 -35.59 4.33
CA GLU A 309 36.59 -37.00 4.15
C GLU A 309 36.93 -37.61 5.53
N THR A 310 35.91 -38.03 6.26
CA THR A 310 36.06 -39.14 7.18
C THR A 310 35.78 -40.38 6.36
N GLY A 311 36.84 -41.13 6.08
CA GLY A 311 36.81 -42.37 5.31
C GLY A 311 35.74 -43.32 5.82
N MET A 312 34.62 -43.36 5.12
CA MET A 312 33.76 -44.53 5.00
C MET A 312 33.51 -44.76 3.51
N THR A 313 34.59 -45.02 2.78
CA THR A 313 34.53 -45.77 1.55
C THR A 313 33.90 -47.14 1.81
N LYS A 314 32.81 -47.42 1.09
CA LYS A 314 32.22 -48.76 0.87
C LYS A 314 31.54 -49.43 2.08
N VAL A 315 30.36 -48.97 2.46
CA VAL A 315 29.36 -49.85 3.09
C VAL A 315 28.01 -49.61 2.42
N CYS A 316 27.81 -50.27 1.28
CA CYS A 316 26.53 -50.75 0.73
C CYS A 316 26.74 -51.25 -0.71
N ALA A 317 27.63 -52.22 -0.87
CA ALA A 317 27.66 -53.09 -2.04
C ALA A 317 27.32 -54.52 -1.56
N ALA A 318 26.06 -54.73 -1.16
CA ALA A 318 25.51 -56.07 -1.05
C ALA A 318 24.67 -56.30 -2.31
N SER A 319 25.35 -56.78 -3.35
CA SER A 319 24.71 -57.40 -4.50
C SER A 319 24.01 -58.67 -4.02
N VAL A 320 22.69 -58.61 -3.87
CA VAL A 320 21.86 -59.82 -3.85
C VAL A 320 21.72 -60.23 -5.31
N ARG A 321 22.68 -61.04 -5.80
CA ARG A 321 22.42 -61.90 -6.95
C ARG A 321 21.70 -63.13 -6.44
N MET A 322 20.45 -63.28 -6.86
CA MET A 322 19.75 -64.56 -6.82
C MET A 322 20.38 -65.47 -7.89
N ASN A 323 20.85 -66.64 -7.48
CA ASN A 323 20.69 -67.92 -8.16
C ASN A 323 20.58 -68.98 -7.07
#